data_AF-A0A7S2J403-F1
#
_entry.id   AF-A0A7S2J403-F1
#
_cell.length_a   1.000
_cell.length_b   1.000
_cell.length_c   1.000
_cell.angle_alpha   90.00
_cell.angle_beta   90.00
_cell.angle_gamma   90.00
#
_symmetry.space_group_name_H-M   'P 1'
#
loop_
_entity.id
_entity.type
_entity.pdbx_description
1 polymer ?
#
loop_
_entity_poly.entity_id
_entity_poly.type
_entity_poly.pdbx_seq_one_letter_code
_entity_poly.pdbx_strand_id
1 'polypeptide(L)'
;LSQWEKEVDARRWFAEAAMWTRWVHRGTCQTVTECRILELHCNRFAEIVENYRSPRRICLKYAQRFVSSLNTMSEMELTDLASEDLVTTMAASVFNEESRTSYGKPGRRASIKTGGSRAFGGEGKRPSVFLELGTTLRASFSK
;
A
#
# COMPACT_ATOMS: atom_id res chain seq x y z
N LEU A 1 -1.71 -28.05 -14.80
CA LEU A 1 -1.63 -26.57 -14.80
C LEU A 1 -0.45 -26.21 -15.69
N SER A 2 -0.61 -25.29 -16.63
CA SER A 2 0.54 -24.85 -17.44
C SER A 2 1.52 -24.11 -16.52
N GLN A 3 2.83 -24.10 -16.83
CA GLN A 3 3.87 -23.59 -15.91
C GLN A 3 3.78 -22.07 -15.62
N TRP A 4 2.77 -21.38 -16.12
CA TRP A 4 2.63 -19.91 -16.13
C TRP A 4 1.36 -19.40 -15.44
N GLU A 5 0.56 -20.29 -14.89
CA GLU A 5 -0.66 -19.93 -14.17
C GLU A 5 -0.35 -19.83 -12.68
N LYS A 6 -0.69 -18.69 -12.07
CA LYS A 6 -0.66 -18.53 -10.62
C LYS A 6 -2.06 -18.35 -10.09
N GLU A 7 -2.38 -19.14 -9.08
CA GLU A 7 -3.58 -18.97 -8.28
C GLU A 7 -3.34 -17.91 -7.21
N VAL A 8 -4.36 -17.08 -6.98
CA VAL A 8 -4.36 -15.90 -6.13
C VAL A 8 -5.47 -16.10 -5.11
N ASP A 9 -5.10 -16.47 -3.90
CA ASP A 9 -6.06 -16.77 -2.84
C ASP A 9 -6.78 -15.53 -2.30
N ALA A 10 -7.78 -15.77 -1.45
CA ALA A 10 -8.48 -14.68 -0.80
C ALA A 10 -7.51 -13.87 0.04
N ARG A 11 -7.83 -12.58 0.20
CA ARG A 11 -7.03 -11.61 0.97
C ARG A 11 -5.71 -11.24 0.29
N ARG A 12 -5.47 -11.73 -0.93
CA ARG A 12 -4.43 -11.21 -1.82
C ARG A 12 -4.95 -10.01 -2.59
N TRP A 13 -4.03 -9.12 -2.94
CA TRP A 13 -4.26 -8.03 -3.86
C TRP A 13 -3.39 -8.24 -5.11
N PHE A 14 -3.74 -7.54 -6.18
CA PHE A 14 -2.99 -7.53 -7.43
C PHE A 14 -3.05 -6.14 -8.04
N ALA A 15 -2.23 -5.91 -9.08
CA ALA A 15 -2.14 -4.65 -9.81
C ALA A 15 -1.72 -3.42 -8.99
N GLU A 16 -0.98 -3.61 -7.90
CA GLU A 16 -0.47 -2.48 -7.10
C GLU A 16 0.43 -1.53 -7.91
N ALA A 17 1.15 -2.05 -8.90
CA ALA A 17 1.99 -1.23 -9.79
C ALA A 17 1.21 -0.15 -10.53
N ALA A 18 -0.08 -0.37 -10.81
CA ALA A 18 -0.97 0.60 -11.44
C ALA A 18 -1.29 1.81 -10.54
N MET A 19 -1.11 1.69 -9.21
CA MET A 19 -1.28 2.82 -8.31
C MET A 19 -0.15 3.85 -8.41
N TRP A 20 1.06 3.40 -8.74
CA TRP A 20 2.27 4.21 -8.62
C TRP A 20 2.87 4.62 -9.97
N THR A 21 2.48 3.94 -11.05
CA THR A 21 3.07 4.11 -12.38
C THR A 21 2.02 4.03 -13.48
N ARG A 22 2.41 4.41 -14.70
CA ARG A 22 1.66 4.05 -15.91
C ARG A 22 1.91 2.57 -16.23
N TRP A 23 1.19 1.71 -15.52
CA TRP A 23 1.33 0.26 -15.64
C TRP A 23 0.47 -0.30 -16.76
N VAL A 24 1.01 -1.25 -17.51
CA VAL A 24 0.26 -2.10 -18.43
C VAL A 24 0.19 -3.48 -17.79
N HIS A 25 -1.02 -3.99 -17.58
CA HIS A 25 -1.22 -5.32 -16.97
C HIS A 25 -0.45 -6.40 -17.74
N ARG A 26 0.22 -7.28 -17.00
CA ARG A 26 1.15 -8.28 -17.50
C ARG A 26 0.47 -9.64 -17.64
N GLY A 27 -0.79 -9.69 -18.06
CA GLY A 27 -1.51 -10.95 -18.17
C GLY A 27 -3.02 -10.77 -18.21
N THR A 28 -3.74 -11.89 -18.03
CA THR A 28 -5.19 -11.94 -17.88
C THR A 28 -5.52 -12.56 -16.53
N CYS A 29 -6.36 -11.89 -15.76
CA CYS A 29 -6.95 -12.46 -14.55
C CYS A 29 -8.33 -13.03 -14.89
N GLN A 30 -8.55 -14.29 -14.53
CA GLN A 30 -9.83 -14.97 -14.69
C GLN A 30 -10.26 -15.57 -13.36
N THR A 31 -11.53 -15.36 -13.03
CA THR A 31 -12.17 -15.96 -11.86
C THR A 31 -12.33 -17.46 -12.09
N VAL A 32 -11.80 -18.30 -11.20
CA VAL A 32 -12.02 -19.76 -11.24
C VAL A 32 -13.35 -20.14 -10.60
N THR A 33 -13.76 -19.35 -9.63
CA THR A 33 -14.97 -19.54 -8.83
C THR A 33 -15.69 -18.19 -8.68
N GLU A 34 -16.92 -18.22 -8.16
CA GLU A 34 -17.62 -17.00 -7.77
C GLU A 34 -16.79 -16.26 -6.70
N CYS A 35 -16.47 -14.99 -6.97
CA CYS A 35 -15.63 -14.19 -6.09
C CYS A 35 -16.18 -12.78 -5.93
N ARG A 36 -15.81 -12.13 -4.82
CA ARG A 36 -16.02 -10.70 -4.60
C ARG A 36 -14.67 -10.01 -4.57
N ILE A 37 -14.52 -8.98 -5.37
CA ILE A 37 -13.30 -8.19 -5.48
C ILE A 37 -13.58 -6.81 -4.89
N LEU A 38 -12.64 -6.30 -4.09
CA LEU A 38 -12.62 -4.92 -3.64
C LEU A 38 -11.68 -4.14 -4.56
N GLU A 39 -12.24 -3.25 -5.37
CA GLU A 39 -11.45 -2.39 -6.24
C GLU A 39 -11.06 -1.09 -5.51
N LEU A 40 -9.79 -0.70 -5.65
CA LEU A 40 -9.32 0.62 -5.24
C LEU A 40 -9.12 1.50 -6.49
N HIS A 41 -9.98 2.51 -6.67
CA HIS A 41 -9.83 3.45 -7.77
C HIS A 41 -8.60 4.34 -7.58
N CYS A 42 -7.58 4.16 -8.43
CA CYS A 42 -6.28 4.83 -8.32
C CYS A 42 -6.40 6.37 -8.34
N ASN A 43 -7.20 6.93 -9.25
CA ASN A 43 -7.37 8.39 -9.36
C ASN A 43 -8.01 8.98 -8.11
N ARG A 44 -9.09 8.35 -7.62
CA ARG A 44 -9.79 8.79 -6.41
C ARG A 44 -8.92 8.64 -5.17
N PHE A 45 -8.12 7.58 -5.11
CA PHE A 45 -7.12 7.40 -4.06
C PHE A 45 -6.10 8.53 -4.07
N ALA A 46 -5.53 8.88 -5.23
CA ALA A 46 -4.57 9.98 -5.35
C ALA A 46 -5.16 11.33 -4.91
N GLU A 47 -6.37 11.66 -5.37
CA GLU A 47 -7.10 12.87 -4.96
C GLU A 47 -7.30 12.94 -3.44
N ILE A 48 -7.71 11.84 -2.81
CA ILE A 48 -7.88 11.78 -1.35
C ILE A 48 -6.52 11.99 -0.66
N VAL A 49 -5.49 11.26 -1.08
CA VAL A 49 -4.16 11.33 -0.47
C VAL A 49 -3.55 12.73 -0.57
N GLU A 50 -3.77 13.43 -1.68
CA GLU A 50 -3.28 14.80 -1.88
C GLU A 50 -3.81 15.79 -0.84
N ASN A 51 -5.02 15.57 -0.32
CA ASN A 51 -5.64 16.42 0.69
C ASN A 51 -5.04 16.25 2.10
N TYR A 52 -4.24 15.21 2.35
CA TYR A 52 -3.69 14.93 3.69
C TYR A 52 -2.16 14.85 3.68
N ARG A 53 -1.52 15.80 4.36
CA ARG A 53 -0.04 15.95 4.38
C ARG A 53 0.72 14.70 4.81
N SER A 54 0.29 14.03 5.88
CA SER A 54 0.98 12.84 6.41
C SER A 54 0.82 11.62 5.49
N PRO A 55 -0.41 11.20 5.11
CA PRO A 55 -0.62 10.16 4.10
C PRO A 55 0.13 10.43 2.79
N ARG A 56 0.06 11.66 2.27
CA ARG A 56 0.79 12.06 1.05
C ARG A 56 2.29 11.79 1.17
N ARG A 57 2.92 12.16 2.29
CA ARG A 57 4.35 11.94 2.51
C ARG A 57 4.70 10.46 2.54
N ILE A 58 3.89 9.65 3.22
CA ILE A 58 4.08 8.19 3.34
C ILE A 58 3.92 7.54 1.96
N CYS A 59 2.83 7.83 1.25
CA CYS A 59 2.55 7.29 -0.07
C CYS A 59 3.64 7.65 -1.07
N LEU A 60 4.13 8.90 -1.08
CA LEU A 60 5.23 9.30 -1.97
C LEU A 60 6.51 8.51 -1.71
N LYS A 61 6.91 8.34 -0.44
CA LYS A 61 8.11 7.55 -0.09
C LYS A 61 7.96 6.08 -0.48
N TYR A 62 6.78 5.52 -0.23
CA TYR A 62 6.47 4.15 -0.59
C TYR A 62 6.49 3.95 -2.11
N ALA A 63 5.79 4.80 -2.86
CA ALA A 63 5.77 4.79 -4.31
C ALA A 63 7.18 4.89 -4.90
N GLN A 64 8.03 5.79 -4.36
CA GLN A 64 9.43 5.90 -4.80
C GLN A 64 10.19 4.58 -4.63
N ARG A 65 10.10 3.93 -3.47
CA ARG A 65 10.77 2.64 -3.22
C ARG A 65 10.23 1.54 -4.10
N PHE A 66 8.91 1.47 -4.25
CA PHE A 66 8.25 0.49 -5.10
C PHE A 66 8.72 0.62 -6.55
N VAL A 67 8.70 1.85 -7.10
CA VAL A 67 9.15 2.11 -8.47
C VAL A 67 10.65 1.87 -8.64
N SER A 68 11.48 2.24 -7.66
CA SER A 68 12.90 1.87 -7.67
C SER A 68 13.08 0.36 -7.72
N SER A 69 12.29 -0.40 -6.96
CA SER A 69 12.34 -1.86 -6.99
C SER A 69 11.90 -2.42 -8.35
N LEU A 70 10.82 -1.89 -8.94
CA LEU A 70 10.39 -2.30 -10.28
C LEU A 70 11.47 -2.05 -11.34
N ASN A 71 12.14 -0.91 -11.28
CA ASN A 71 13.19 -0.56 -12.25
C ASN A 71 14.45 -1.44 -12.12
N THR A 72 14.62 -2.17 -11.01
CA THR A 72 15.72 -3.13 -10.83
C THR A 72 15.35 -4.55 -11.24
N MET A 73 14.07 -4.85 -11.45
CA MET A 73 13.59 -6.16 -11.87
C MET A 73 13.80 -6.35 -13.37
N SER A 74 14.05 -7.59 -13.79
CA SER A 74 14.03 -7.94 -15.20
C SER A 74 12.59 -7.92 -15.74
N GLU A 75 12.45 -7.78 -17.06
CA GLU A 75 11.14 -7.75 -17.70
C GLU A 75 10.31 -9.01 -17.40
N MET A 76 10.95 -10.17 -17.26
CA MET A 76 10.26 -11.43 -16.94
C MET A 76 9.76 -11.50 -15.49
N GLU A 77 10.34 -10.70 -14.59
CA GLU A 77 9.93 -10.62 -13.19
C GLU A 77 8.79 -9.61 -12.98
N LEU A 78 8.53 -8.73 -13.95
CA LEU A 78 7.46 -7.75 -13.91
C LEU A 78 6.08 -8.43 -14.06
N THR A 79 5.28 -8.35 -13.00
CA THR A 79 3.98 -9.03 -12.87
C THR A 79 2.96 -8.17 -12.11
N ASP A 80 1.67 -8.40 -12.35
CA ASP A 80 0.59 -7.81 -11.53
C ASP A 80 0.53 -8.38 -10.10
N LEU A 81 1.22 -9.50 -9.83
CA LEU A 81 1.28 -10.13 -8.51
C LEU A 81 2.59 -9.77 -7.81
N ALA A 82 2.57 -8.66 -7.08
CA ALA A 82 3.73 -8.24 -6.29
C ALA A 82 4.11 -9.29 -5.23
N SER A 83 5.40 -9.40 -4.94
CA SER A 83 5.90 -10.21 -3.83
C SER A 83 5.46 -9.61 -2.49
N GLU A 84 4.68 -10.35 -1.72
CA GLU A 84 4.17 -9.92 -0.41
C GLU A 84 5.31 -9.57 0.55
N ASP A 85 6.38 -10.36 0.58
CA ASP A 85 7.54 -10.13 1.46
C ASP A 85 8.24 -8.81 1.11
N LEU A 86 8.42 -8.55 -0.18
CA LEU A 86 9.04 -7.33 -0.68
C LEU A 86 8.18 -6.11 -0.32
N VAL A 87 6.88 -6.16 -0.63
CA VAL A 87 5.93 -5.09 -0.34
C VAL A 87 5.83 -4.83 1.16
N THR A 88 5.70 -5.87 1.97
CA THR A 88 5.62 -5.75 3.43
C THR A 88 6.88 -5.13 4.02
N THR A 89 8.06 -5.56 3.55
CA THR A 89 9.35 -4.99 3.98
C THR A 89 9.46 -3.52 3.60
N MET A 90 9.10 -3.16 2.36
CA MET A 90 9.08 -1.77 1.90
C MET A 90 8.11 -0.92 2.73
N ALA A 91 6.87 -1.37 2.92
CA ALA A 91 5.87 -0.67 3.71
C ALA A 91 6.35 -0.45 5.15
N ALA A 92 6.80 -1.52 5.82
CA ALA A 92 7.31 -1.44 7.19
C ALA A 92 8.45 -0.43 7.33
N SER A 93 9.38 -0.40 6.37
CA SER A 93 10.48 0.56 6.38
C SER A 93 10.01 2.02 6.31
N VAL A 94 9.01 2.33 5.46
CA VAL A 94 8.46 3.68 5.30
C VAL A 94 7.67 4.12 6.54
N PHE A 95 6.79 3.25 7.05
CA PHE A 95 5.98 3.57 8.23
C PHE A 95 6.84 3.73 9.49
N ASN A 96 7.89 2.92 9.65
CA ASN A 96 8.83 3.05 10.76
C ASN A 96 9.61 4.37 10.71
N GLU A 97 10.08 4.80 9.53
CA GLU A 97 10.74 6.10 9.37
C GLU A 97 9.82 7.28 9.69
N GLU A 98 8.54 7.15 9.34
CA GLU A 98 7.54 8.19 9.61
C GLU A 98 7.24 8.33 11.11
N SER A 99 7.17 7.20 11.83
CA SER A 99 7.00 7.20 13.29
C SER A 99 8.17 7.91 14.00
N ARG A 100 9.39 7.73 13.51
CA ARG A 100 10.61 8.35 14.06
C ARG A 100 10.71 9.85 13.75
N THR A 101 10.13 10.30 12.64
CA THR A 101 10.14 11.73 12.25
C THR A 101 8.99 12.54 12.84
N SER A 102 7.98 11.88 13.43
CA SER A 102 6.85 12.54 14.08
C SER A 102 7.11 13.02 15.51
N TYR A 103 8.18 12.53 16.16
CA TYR A 103 8.61 12.99 17.49
C TYR A 103 9.99 13.66 17.41
N GLY A 104 10.03 14.99 17.36
CA GLY A 104 11.25 15.76 17.67
C GLY A 104 11.77 16.66 16.55
N LYS A 105 11.15 17.82 16.39
CA LYS A 105 11.86 19.09 16.58
C LYS A 105 10.94 20.03 17.37
N PRO A 106 11.25 20.44 18.60
CA PRO A 106 10.58 21.58 19.20
C PRO A 106 10.87 22.77 18.28
N GLY A 107 9.83 23.27 17.62
CA GLY A 107 9.94 24.48 16.83
C GLY A 107 10.49 25.58 17.73
N ARG A 108 11.52 26.30 17.28
CA ARG A 108 11.88 27.59 17.87
C ARG A 108 10.69 28.53 17.68
N ARG A 109 9.77 28.55 18.64
CA ARG A 109 8.73 29.57 18.75
C ARG A 109 9.09 30.46 19.92
N ALA A 110 9.21 31.75 19.63
CA ALA A 110 9.43 32.80 20.61
C ALA A 110 8.44 32.67 21.77
N SER A 111 8.96 32.94 22.97
CA SER A 111 8.23 32.93 24.24
C SER A 111 7.00 33.82 24.18
N ILE A 112 5.81 33.21 24.31
CA ILE A 112 4.61 33.89 24.79
C ILE A 112 4.04 33.01 25.91
N LYS A 113 3.90 33.61 27.08
CA LYS A 113 3.55 32.97 28.34
C LYS A 113 2.04 32.78 28.50
N THR A 114 1.71 31.68 29.17
CA THR A 114 0.59 31.43 30.12
C THR A 114 -0.86 31.35 29.62
N GLY A 115 -1.51 30.22 29.99
CA GLY A 115 -2.88 30.22 30.49
C GLY A 115 -3.75 29.04 30.02
N GLY A 116 -4.14 28.16 30.93
CA GLY A 116 -5.43 27.45 30.86
C GLY A 116 -5.39 25.92 30.68
N SER A 117 -5.67 25.21 31.77
CA SER A 117 -5.97 23.77 31.83
C SER A 117 -7.19 23.35 31.00
N ARG A 118 -7.14 22.13 30.45
CA ARG A 118 -8.20 21.10 30.57
C ARG A 118 -7.70 19.75 30.03
N ALA A 119 -7.93 18.71 30.82
CA ALA A 119 -7.70 17.31 30.51
C ALA A 119 -8.68 16.80 29.43
N PHE A 120 -8.30 15.77 28.68
CA PHE A 120 -9.19 14.66 28.29
C PHE A 120 -8.35 13.48 27.81
N GLY A 121 -8.56 12.31 28.43
CA GLY A 121 -8.00 11.03 28.01
C GLY A 121 -8.77 10.43 26.84
N GLY A 122 -8.19 9.37 26.26
CA GLY A 122 -8.84 8.58 25.22
C GLY A 122 -7.90 7.56 24.60
N GLU A 123 -7.98 6.33 25.09
CA GLU A 123 -7.42 5.13 24.45
C GLU A 123 -7.97 4.97 23.03
N GLY A 124 -7.09 4.74 22.05
CA GLY A 124 -7.45 4.53 20.65
C GLY A 124 -6.93 3.20 20.13
N LYS A 125 -7.79 2.19 20.19
CA LYS A 125 -7.63 0.82 19.68
C LYS A 125 -7.11 0.80 18.23
N ARG A 126 -6.18 -0.13 17.97
CA ARG A 126 -5.81 -0.58 16.62
C ARG A 126 -7.05 -1.17 15.93
N PRO A 127 -7.43 -0.79 14.70
CA PRO A 127 -8.40 -1.56 13.96
C PRO A 127 -7.70 -2.77 13.32
N SER A 128 -7.84 -3.91 13.98
CA SER A 128 -7.76 -5.23 13.36
C SER A 128 -8.97 -5.39 12.43
N VAL A 129 -8.74 -5.46 11.13
CA VAL A 129 -9.76 -5.90 10.17
C VAL A 129 -9.44 -7.32 9.76
N PHE A 130 -10.15 -8.24 10.42
CA PHE A 130 -10.24 -9.65 10.11
C PHE A 130 -11.59 -9.85 9.42
N LEU A 131 -11.62 -10.60 8.31
CA LEU A 131 -12.79 -11.36 7.86
C LEU A 131 -12.29 -12.43 6.87
N GLU A 132 -12.56 -13.68 7.25
CA GLU A 132 -12.38 -14.88 6.43
C GLU A 132 -13.46 -14.95 5.35
N LEU A 133 -13.06 -15.38 4.14
CA LEU A 133 -13.59 -16.53 3.41
C LEU A 133 -12.66 -16.76 2.21
N GLY A 134 -12.18 -17.99 2.07
CA GLY A 134 -11.25 -18.42 1.03
C GLY A 134 -11.85 -18.28 -0.38
N THR A 135 -11.12 -17.70 -1.31
CA THR A 135 -11.55 -17.54 -2.70
C THR A 135 -10.32 -17.36 -3.58
N THR A 136 -10.12 -18.27 -4.52
CA THR A 136 -8.92 -18.30 -5.36
C THR A 136 -9.24 -17.80 -6.77
N LEU A 137 -8.54 -16.75 -7.21
CA LEU A 137 -8.51 -16.22 -8.57
C LEU A 137 -7.36 -16.86 -9.35
N ARG A 138 -7.41 -16.87 -10.68
CA ARG A 138 -6.30 -17.36 -11.50
C ARG A 138 -5.78 -16.25 -12.37
N ALA A 139 -4.49 -15.99 -12.29
CA ALA A 139 -3.78 -15.09 -13.18
C ALA A 139 -2.96 -15.91 -14.18
N SER A 140 -3.13 -15.60 -15.47
CA SER A 140 -2.34 -16.14 -16.57
C SER A 140 -1.46 -15.03 -17.12
N PHE A 141 -0.15 -15.25 -17.18
CA PHE A 141 0.83 -14.27 -17.67
C PHE A 141 1.19 -14.60 -19.13
N SER A 142 1.05 -13.64 -20.04
CA SER A 142 1.52 -13.78 -21.43
C SER A 142 3.00 -13.42 -21.53
N LYS A 143 3.72 -14.10 -22.42
CA LYS A 143 5.04 -13.64 -22.90
C LYS A 143 4.93 -12.28 -23.58
#